data_AF-A0A1D6NKF8-F1
#
_entry.id   AF-A0A1D6NKF8-F1
#
_cell.length_a   1.000
_cell.length_b   1.000
_cell.length_c   1.000
_cell.angle_alpha   90.00
_cell.angle_beta   90.00
_cell.angle_gamma   90.00
#
_symmetry.space_group_name_H-M   'P 1'
#
loop_
_entity.id
_entity.type
_entity.pdbx_description
1 polymer ?
#
loop_
_entity_poly.entity_id
_entity_poly.type
_entity_poly.pdbx_seq_one_letter_code
_entity_poly.pdbx_strand_id
1 'polypeptide(L)'
;MQNFTTKIVDMMKSEGLFEWQGGPIILSQIENEFGPLEWDQGEPAKAYASWAANMAVALNTSVPWVMCKEDDAPDPIINTCNGFYCDWFSPNKPHKPTMWTEAWTSWYTGFGIPVPHRPVEDLAYGVAKFIQKGGSFVNYYMYHGGTNFGRTAGGPFIATSYDYDAPIDEYGLLREPKWGHLKELHKAIKLCEPALVAGDPIVTSLGNAQQASVFRSSTDACVAFLENKDKVSYARVSFNGMHYDLPPWSISILPDCKTTVYNTASVRLGT
;
A
#
# COMPACT_ATOMS: atom_id res chain seq x y z
N MET A 1 12.57 8.33 -23.77
CA MET A 1 11.81 7.37 -22.94
C MET A 1 11.89 5.95 -23.51
N GLN A 2 11.23 5.63 -24.64
CA GLN A 2 11.16 4.25 -25.18
C GLN A 2 12.51 3.51 -25.24
N ASN A 3 13.57 4.12 -25.77
CA ASN A 3 14.88 3.45 -25.88
C ASN A 3 15.42 2.99 -24.52
N PHE A 4 15.26 3.80 -23.48
CA PHE A 4 15.73 3.45 -22.14
C PHE A 4 14.85 2.38 -21.51
N THR A 5 13.52 2.53 -21.60
CA THR A 5 12.57 1.51 -21.11
C THR A 5 12.82 0.15 -21.77
N THR A 6 13.00 0.13 -23.09
CA THR A 6 13.33 -1.07 -23.88
C THR A 6 14.63 -1.69 -23.38
N LYS A 7 15.70 -0.88 -23.24
CA LYS A 7 16.98 -1.35 -22.71
C LYS A 7 16.86 -2.01 -21.33
N ILE A 8 16.09 -1.43 -20.42
CA ILE A 8 15.89 -2.01 -19.08
C ILE A 8 15.11 -3.32 -19.18
N VAL A 9 14.01 -3.35 -19.93
CA VAL A 9 13.22 -4.59 -20.10
C VAL A 9 14.04 -5.70 -20.73
N ASP A 10 14.80 -5.42 -21.79
CA ASP A 10 15.64 -6.41 -22.46
C ASP A 10 16.72 -6.96 -21.51
N MET A 11 17.33 -6.08 -20.71
CA MET A 11 18.29 -6.49 -19.70
C MET A 11 17.65 -7.40 -18.63
N MET A 12 16.48 -7.03 -18.09
CA MET A 12 15.77 -7.87 -17.12
C MET A 12 15.38 -9.23 -17.72
N LYS A 13 14.96 -9.26 -19.00
CA LYS A 13 14.67 -10.51 -19.72
C LYS A 13 15.92 -11.37 -19.90
N SER A 14 17.05 -10.77 -20.26
CA SER A 14 18.30 -11.50 -20.49
C SER A 14 18.84 -12.17 -19.23
N GLU A 15 18.55 -11.59 -18.07
CA GLU A 15 18.91 -12.11 -16.75
C GLU A 15 17.83 -13.01 -16.13
N GLY A 16 16.74 -13.30 -16.86
CA GLY A 16 15.67 -14.16 -16.36
C GLY A 16 14.90 -13.60 -15.16
N LEU A 17 14.79 -12.27 -15.04
CA LEU A 17 14.30 -11.62 -13.81
C LEU A 17 12.77 -11.45 -13.74
N PHE A 18 12.02 -11.67 -14.83
CA PHE A 18 10.56 -11.68 -14.77
C PHE A 18 10.02 -12.98 -14.19
N GLU A 19 8.89 -12.93 -13.48
CA GLU A 19 8.31 -14.08 -12.78
C GLU A 19 8.06 -15.28 -13.70
N TRP A 20 7.56 -15.06 -14.91
CA TRP A 20 7.36 -16.13 -15.90
C TRP A 20 8.66 -16.83 -16.33
N GLN A 21 9.83 -16.20 -16.11
CA GLN A 21 11.15 -16.78 -16.33
C GLN A 21 11.73 -17.46 -15.07
N GLY A 22 10.99 -17.45 -13.96
CA GLY A 22 11.44 -17.88 -12.63
C GLY A 22 12.09 -16.78 -11.80
N GLY A 23 12.05 -15.53 -12.26
CA GLY A 23 12.63 -14.37 -11.58
C GLY A 23 11.70 -13.67 -10.57
N PRO A 24 12.18 -12.62 -9.88
CA PRO A 24 11.41 -11.97 -8.82
C PRO A 24 10.45 -10.86 -9.28
N ILE A 25 10.53 -10.37 -10.53
CA ILE A 25 9.75 -9.22 -11.00
C ILE A 25 8.32 -9.67 -11.33
N ILE A 26 7.35 -9.25 -10.52
CA ILE A 26 5.92 -9.54 -10.68
C ILE A 26 5.09 -8.37 -11.22
N LEU A 27 5.68 -7.17 -11.29
CA LEU A 27 5.00 -5.93 -11.62
C LEU A 27 6.00 -4.93 -12.23
N SER A 28 5.55 -4.07 -13.13
CA SER A 28 6.36 -2.96 -13.65
C SER A 28 5.52 -1.69 -13.73
N GLN A 29 6.13 -0.52 -13.53
CA GLN A 29 5.46 0.76 -13.66
C GLN A 29 6.02 1.54 -14.85
N ILE A 30 5.13 2.12 -15.66
CA ILE A 30 5.49 3.11 -16.68
C ILE A 30 4.98 4.47 -16.21
N GLU A 31 5.75 5.54 -16.44
CA GLU A 31 5.47 6.87 -15.88
C GLU A 31 5.40 6.91 -14.34
N ASN A 32 5.17 8.10 -13.77
CA ASN A 32 4.96 8.26 -12.34
C ASN A 32 4.10 9.49 -12.00
N GLU A 33 2.88 9.28 -11.50
CA GLU A 33 1.94 10.34 -11.11
C GLU A 33 1.70 11.37 -12.23
N PHE A 34 1.49 10.89 -13.46
CA PHE A 34 1.37 11.74 -14.63
C PHE A 34 -0.04 12.38 -14.76
N GLY A 35 -1.09 11.73 -14.27
CA GLY A 35 -2.49 12.16 -14.38
C GLY A 35 -2.76 13.62 -13.96
N PRO A 36 -2.21 14.14 -12.85
CA PRO A 36 -2.32 15.56 -12.53
C PRO A 36 -1.74 16.50 -13.59
N LEU A 37 -0.60 16.13 -14.21
CA LEU A 37 0.02 16.90 -15.29
C LEU A 37 -0.76 16.72 -16.60
N GLU A 38 -1.25 15.51 -16.88
CA GLU A 38 -2.13 15.24 -18.00
C GLU A 38 -3.37 16.12 -17.99
N TRP A 39 -4.03 16.23 -16.83
CA TRP A 39 -5.19 17.08 -16.63
C TRP A 39 -4.89 18.56 -16.94
N ASP A 40 -3.74 19.05 -16.48
CA ASP A 40 -3.29 20.43 -16.68
C ASP A 40 -2.94 20.74 -18.14
N GLN A 41 -2.30 19.78 -18.84
CA GLN A 41 -1.75 19.97 -20.18
C GLN A 41 -2.72 19.54 -21.30
N GLY A 42 -3.80 18.83 -20.98
CA GLY A 42 -4.87 18.48 -21.91
C GLY A 42 -4.48 17.44 -22.96
N GLU A 43 -5.10 17.52 -24.14
CA GLU A 43 -5.05 16.47 -25.18
C GLU A 43 -3.64 16.00 -25.59
N PRO A 44 -2.61 16.85 -25.73
CA PRO A 44 -1.26 16.38 -26.03
C PRO A 44 -0.69 15.46 -24.94
N ALA A 45 -0.97 15.74 -23.68
CA ALA A 45 -0.51 14.92 -22.57
C ALA A 45 -1.31 13.61 -22.46
N LYS A 46 -2.62 13.63 -22.77
CA LYS A 46 -3.42 12.39 -22.88
C LYS A 46 -2.92 11.47 -23.99
N ALA A 47 -2.57 12.04 -25.14
CA ALA A 47 -1.98 11.30 -26.24
C ALA A 47 -0.62 10.67 -25.83
N TYR A 48 0.16 11.39 -25.01
CA TYR A 48 1.40 10.89 -24.45
C TYR A 48 1.18 9.74 -23.45
N ALA A 49 0.26 9.88 -22.48
CA ALA A 49 -0.04 8.85 -21.50
C ALA A 49 -0.49 7.55 -22.19
N SER A 50 -1.39 7.68 -23.17
CA SER A 50 -1.82 6.57 -24.03
C SER A 50 -0.66 5.94 -24.81
N TRP A 51 0.24 6.76 -25.38
CA TRP A 51 1.42 6.25 -26.08
C TRP A 51 2.37 5.51 -25.13
N ALA A 52 2.62 6.05 -23.93
CA ALA A 52 3.52 5.46 -22.94
C ALA A 52 3.01 4.10 -22.46
N ALA A 53 1.71 4.00 -22.15
CA ALA A 53 1.05 2.75 -21.81
C ALA A 53 1.17 1.70 -22.94
N ASN A 54 0.83 2.08 -24.17
CA ASN A 54 0.90 1.17 -25.33
C ASN A 54 2.34 0.72 -25.61
N MET A 55 3.31 1.62 -25.48
CA MET A 55 4.73 1.29 -25.64
C MET A 55 5.19 0.28 -24.58
N ALA A 56 4.82 0.48 -23.30
CA ALA A 56 5.18 -0.45 -22.23
C ALA A 56 4.57 -1.84 -22.41
N VAL A 57 3.28 -1.91 -22.77
CA VAL A 57 2.59 -3.19 -23.05
C VAL A 57 3.25 -3.92 -24.23
N ALA A 58 3.63 -3.19 -25.28
CA ALA A 58 4.30 -3.76 -26.46
C ALA A 58 5.68 -4.36 -26.15
N LEU A 59 6.32 -4.00 -25.03
CA LEU A 59 7.57 -4.63 -24.59
C LEU A 59 7.38 -6.07 -24.10
N ASN A 60 6.13 -6.53 -23.93
CA ASN A 60 5.78 -7.92 -23.63
C ASN A 60 6.63 -8.52 -22.49
N THR A 61 6.52 -7.91 -21.30
CA THR A 61 7.16 -8.40 -20.08
C THR A 61 6.46 -9.63 -19.49
N SER A 62 5.24 -9.92 -19.97
CA SER A 62 4.35 -11.00 -19.49
C SER A 62 3.99 -10.92 -17.99
N VAL A 63 4.30 -9.79 -17.35
CA VAL A 63 3.82 -9.41 -16.02
C VAL A 63 3.00 -8.11 -16.14
N PRO A 64 2.07 -7.82 -15.22
CA PRO A 64 1.23 -6.63 -15.32
C PRO A 64 2.04 -5.32 -15.27
N TRP A 65 1.54 -4.33 -15.98
CA TRP A 65 2.02 -2.95 -15.91
C TRP A 65 1.07 -2.08 -15.10
N VAL A 66 1.62 -1.11 -14.37
CA VAL A 66 0.86 -0.13 -13.58
C VAL A 66 1.20 1.31 -13.94
N MET A 67 0.29 2.22 -13.63
CA MET A 67 0.49 3.66 -13.64
C MET A 67 -0.13 4.25 -12.36
N CYS A 68 0.67 4.88 -11.51
CA CYS A 68 0.18 5.47 -10.26
C CYS A 68 -0.42 6.86 -10.48
N LYS A 69 -1.55 7.15 -9.82
CA LYS A 69 -2.36 8.39 -10.00
C LYS A 69 -2.73 8.69 -11.46
N GLU A 70 -3.07 7.65 -12.22
CA GLU A 70 -3.49 7.75 -13.62
C GLU A 70 -4.92 7.22 -13.78
N ASP A 71 -5.94 8.07 -13.56
CA ASP A 71 -7.34 7.61 -13.47
C ASP A 71 -7.87 7.01 -14.78
N ASP A 72 -7.36 7.42 -15.94
CA ASP A 72 -7.78 6.95 -17.25
C ASP A 72 -6.76 6.00 -17.93
N ALA A 73 -5.85 5.39 -17.14
CA ALA A 73 -4.88 4.41 -17.64
C ALA A 73 -5.56 3.33 -18.52
N PRO A 74 -5.13 3.14 -19.78
CA PRO A 74 -5.80 2.25 -20.72
C PRO A 74 -5.56 0.78 -20.38
N ASP A 75 -6.52 -0.09 -20.72
CA ASP A 75 -6.33 -1.54 -20.55
C ASP A 75 -5.14 -2.02 -21.41
N PRO A 76 -4.30 -2.96 -20.91
CA PRO A 76 -4.42 -3.70 -19.65
C PRO A 76 -3.71 -3.07 -18.44
N ILE A 77 -3.28 -1.80 -18.49
CA ILE A 77 -2.58 -1.14 -17.39
C ILE A 77 -3.48 -1.03 -16.15
N ILE A 78 -2.94 -1.34 -14.97
CA ILE A 78 -3.64 -1.15 -13.70
C ILE A 78 -3.31 0.24 -13.15
N ASN A 79 -4.32 1.10 -12.95
CA ASN A 79 -4.10 2.35 -12.24
C ASN A 79 -4.00 2.09 -10.73
N THR A 80 -3.10 2.80 -10.06
CA THR A 80 -2.80 2.58 -8.63
C THR A 80 -2.82 3.87 -7.83
N CYS A 81 -2.92 3.74 -6.51
CA CYS A 81 -3.01 4.88 -5.59
C CYS A 81 -1.71 5.10 -4.83
N ASN A 82 -1.42 6.37 -4.54
CA ASN A 82 -0.32 6.85 -3.71
C ASN A 82 -0.87 7.83 -2.66
N GLY A 83 -0.35 7.79 -1.45
CA GLY A 83 -0.77 8.71 -0.40
C GLY A 83 -0.56 8.20 1.02
N PHE A 84 -1.06 8.97 2.00
CA PHE A 84 -1.15 8.51 3.39
C PHE A 84 -2.25 7.48 3.61
N TYR A 85 -3.34 7.56 2.84
CA TYR A 85 -4.44 6.59 2.82
C TYR A 85 -4.95 6.44 1.40
N CYS A 86 -5.23 5.19 1.02
CA CYS A 86 -5.87 4.84 -0.25
C CYS A 86 -7.15 4.02 -0.06
N ASP A 87 -7.77 4.04 1.12
CA ASP A 87 -8.98 3.26 1.41
C ASP A 87 -10.25 3.75 0.67
N TRP A 88 -10.16 4.89 -0.01
CA TRP A 88 -11.19 5.46 -0.87
C TRP A 88 -11.00 5.08 -2.35
N PHE A 89 -9.81 4.58 -2.72
CA PHE A 89 -9.45 4.32 -4.10
C PHE A 89 -10.10 3.04 -4.62
N SER A 90 -10.58 3.11 -5.86
CA SER A 90 -10.99 1.96 -6.67
C SER A 90 -10.34 2.09 -8.05
N PRO A 91 -9.88 0.98 -8.64
CA PRO A 91 -9.29 1.02 -9.98
C PRO A 91 -10.34 1.41 -11.02
N ASN A 92 -9.88 1.90 -12.17
CA ASN A 92 -10.72 2.47 -13.22
C ASN A 92 -11.59 1.44 -13.98
N LYS A 93 -11.38 0.14 -13.71
CA LYS A 93 -12.20 -0.97 -14.22
C LYS A 93 -12.44 -2.00 -13.11
N PRO A 94 -13.62 -2.66 -13.08
CA PRO A 94 -13.98 -3.62 -12.04
C PRO A 94 -13.17 -4.93 -12.05
N HIS A 95 -12.52 -5.26 -13.16
CA HIS A 95 -11.69 -6.46 -13.31
C HIS A 95 -10.22 -6.22 -12.95
N LYS A 96 -9.85 -5.01 -12.52
CA LYS A 96 -8.49 -4.67 -12.06
C LYS A 96 -8.44 -4.77 -10.53
N PRO A 97 -7.31 -5.21 -9.95
CA PRO A 97 -7.15 -5.24 -8.50
C PRO A 97 -6.92 -3.84 -7.93
N THR A 98 -7.35 -3.61 -6.68
CA THR A 98 -7.06 -2.37 -5.96
C THR A 98 -5.66 -2.43 -5.36
N MET A 99 -4.77 -1.54 -5.81
CA MET A 99 -3.34 -1.52 -5.43
C MET A 99 -2.90 -0.15 -4.91
N TRP A 100 -2.11 -0.16 -3.83
CA TRP A 100 -1.51 1.01 -3.20
C TRP A 100 0.01 0.97 -3.37
N THR A 101 0.53 1.69 -4.38
CA THR A 101 1.94 1.67 -4.78
C THR A 101 2.83 2.50 -3.85
N GLU A 102 2.29 3.51 -3.17
CA GLU A 102 3.04 4.30 -2.19
C GLU A 102 2.24 4.59 -0.92
N ALA A 103 2.31 3.69 0.05
CA ALA A 103 1.90 3.94 1.42
C ALA A 103 2.98 4.76 2.12
N TRP A 104 2.79 6.08 2.10
CA TRP A 104 3.80 7.02 2.60
C TRP A 104 4.08 6.80 4.09
N THR A 105 5.31 6.38 4.41
CA THR A 105 5.72 6.10 5.80
C THR A 105 6.01 7.36 6.60
N SER A 106 6.21 8.48 5.91
CA SER A 106 6.23 9.86 6.38
C SER A 106 6.39 10.78 5.15
N TRP A 107 7.39 11.66 5.13
CA TRP A 107 7.71 12.58 4.05
C TRP A 107 9.23 12.76 3.92
N TYR A 108 9.69 13.37 2.83
CA TYR A 108 11.11 13.67 2.66
C TYR A 108 11.54 14.80 3.61
N THR A 109 12.82 14.83 3.97
CA THR A 109 13.43 15.97 4.66
C THR A 109 14.00 16.93 3.63
N GLY A 110 13.70 18.22 3.76
CA GLY A 110 14.29 19.29 2.95
C GLY A 110 15.29 20.12 3.77
N PHE A 111 16.23 20.77 3.10
CA PHE A 111 17.13 21.71 3.76
C PHE A 111 16.33 22.90 4.29
N GLY A 112 16.43 23.15 5.60
CA GLY A 112 15.73 24.25 6.29
C GLY A 112 14.31 23.91 6.77
N ILE A 113 13.84 22.67 6.63
CA ILE A 113 12.57 22.20 7.19
C ILE A 113 12.77 21.09 8.24
N PRO A 114 11.86 20.92 9.21
CA PRO A 114 11.94 19.85 10.20
C PRO A 114 11.88 18.45 9.59
N VAL A 115 12.41 17.45 10.32
CA VAL A 115 12.26 16.04 9.98
C VAL A 115 10.81 15.61 10.22
N PRO A 116 10.07 15.16 9.19
CA PRO A 116 8.68 14.75 9.31
C PRO A 116 8.58 13.33 9.88
N HIS A 117 7.56 13.08 10.72
CA HIS A 117 7.30 11.76 11.29
C HIS A 117 5.84 11.34 11.10
N ARG A 118 5.61 10.03 10.95
CA ARG A 118 4.26 9.42 10.94
C ARG A 118 4.19 8.32 12.00
N PRO A 119 3.25 8.39 12.96
CA PRO A 119 3.04 7.34 13.95
C PRO A 119 2.78 5.98 13.29
N VAL A 120 3.35 4.90 13.85
CA VAL A 120 3.16 3.57 13.27
C VAL A 120 1.73 3.08 13.43
N GLU A 121 1.04 3.50 14.48
CA GLU A 121 -0.35 3.19 14.75
C GLU A 121 -1.23 3.70 13.60
N ASP A 122 -0.94 4.90 13.11
CA ASP A 122 -1.65 5.50 11.98
C ASP A 122 -1.34 4.81 10.65
N LEU A 123 -0.07 4.51 10.39
CA LEU A 123 0.33 3.77 9.21
C LEU A 123 -0.31 2.37 9.19
N ALA A 124 -0.27 1.65 10.32
CA ALA A 124 -0.91 0.36 10.48
C ALA A 124 -2.43 0.43 10.31
N TYR A 125 -3.07 1.47 10.86
CA TYR A 125 -4.49 1.73 10.64
C TYR A 125 -4.81 1.93 9.17
N GLY A 126 -4.04 2.77 8.45
CA GLY A 126 -4.23 3.00 7.02
C GLY A 126 -4.10 1.71 6.19
N VAL A 127 -3.08 0.90 6.46
CA VAL A 127 -2.88 -0.39 5.78
C VAL A 127 -4.00 -1.38 6.09
N ALA A 128 -4.36 -1.57 7.37
CA ALA A 128 -5.45 -2.45 7.75
C ALA A 128 -6.80 -1.99 7.16
N LYS A 129 -7.03 -0.67 7.10
CA LYS A 129 -8.24 -0.07 6.53
C LYS A 129 -8.34 -0.27 5.01
N PHE A 130 -7.21 -0.23 4.32
CA PHE A 130 -7.14 -0.54 2.90
C PHE A 130 -7.44 -2.03 2.63
N ILE A 131 -6.81 -2.93 3.40
CA ILE A 131 -6.99 -4.39 3.26
C ILE A 131 -8.42 -4.82 3.62
N GLN A 132 -9.00 -4.30 4.70
CA GLN A 132 -10.37 -4.67 5.12
C GLN A 132 -11.45 -4.30 4.08
N LYS A 133 -11.11 -3.47 3.08
CA LYS A 133 -11.96 -3.04 1.97
C LYS A 133 -11.66 -3.78 0.66
N GLY A 134 -10.82 -4.82 0.68
CA GLY A 134 -10.44 -5.59 -0.50
C GLY A 134 -9.16 -5.10 -1.19
N GLY A 135 -8.40 -4.19 -0.55
CA GLY A 135 -7.08 -3.82 -1.03
C GLY A 135 -6.12 -5.03 -1.05
N SER A 136 -5.46 -5.26 -2.19
CA SER A 136 -4.74 -6.52 -2.45
C SER A 136 -3.22 -6.36 -2.66
N PHE A 137 -2.73 -5.13 -2.78
CA PHE A 137 -1.31 -4.80 -2.84
C PHE A 137 -1.04 -3.51 -2.09
N VAL A 138 -0.04 -3.51 -1.20
CA VAL A 138 0.42 -2.32 -0.47
C VAL A 138 1.94 -2.30 -0.46
N ASN A 139 2.53 -1.19 -0.88
CA ASN A 139 3.97 -0.96 -0.82
C ASN A 139 4.30 0.23 0.09
N TYR A 140 5.22 0.05 1.03
CA TYR A 140 5.68 1.15 1.90
C TYR A 140 6.67 2.03 1.15
N TYR A 141 6.30 3.29 0.97
CA TYR A 141 7.20 4.33 0.45
C TYR A 141 7.60 5.25 1.62
N MET A 142 8.72 5.04 2.30
CA MET A 142 9.79 4.08 2.03
C MET A 142 9.84 2.99 3.09
N TYR A 143 10.16 1.75 2.68
CA TYR A 143 10.52 0.70 3.64
C TYR A 143 11.95 0.90 4.19
N HIS A 144 12.87 1.32 3.32
CA HIS A 144 14.18 1.89 3.64
C HIS A 144 14.39 3.11 2.75
N GLY A 145 14.61 4.28 3.36
CA GLY A 145 14.81 5.52 2.64
C GLY A 145 16.26 5.74 2.17
N GLY A 146 17.22 5.64 3.11
CA GLY A 146 18.65 5.74 2.82
C GLY A 146 19.17 7.17 2.66
N THR A 147 20.17 7.35 1.80
CA THR A 147 20.92 8.61 1.64
C THR A 147 21.09 8.98 0.16
N ASN A 148 20.83 10.24 -0.15
CA ASN A 148 21.14 10.85 -1.45
C ASN A 148 22.65 11.14 -1.55
N PHE A 149 23.46 10.15 -1.94
CA PHE A 149 24.90 10.30 -2.04
C PHE A 149 25.37 11.17 -3.21
N GLY A 150 26.55 11.76 -3.06
CA GLY A 150 27.22 12.52 -4.11
C GLY A 150 26.47 13.81 -4.44
N ARG A 151 26.34 14.11 -5.73
CA ARG A 151 25.81 15.40 -6.23
C ARG A 151 24.85 15.27 -7.41
N THR A 152 24.42 14.04 -7.70
CA THR A 152 23.48 13.69 -8.78
C THR A 152 22.35 12.81 -8.28
N ALA A 153 22.21 12.67 -6.95
CA ALA A 153 21.05 12.09 -6.27
C ALA A 153 20.31 13.19 -5.52
N GLY A 154 19.03 12.94 -5.20
CA GLY A 154 18.14 13.92 -4.58
C GLY A 154 17.54 14.92 -5.57
N GLY A 155 16.54 15.66 -5.10
CA GLY A 155 15.90 16.77 -5.82
C GLY A 155 16.35 18.13 -5.30
N PRO A 156 15.90 19.23 -5.94
CA PRO A 156 16.15 20.59 -5.45
C PRO A 156 15.73 20.74 -3.98
N PHE A 157 16.65 21.21 -3.13
CA PHE A 157 16.45 21.41 -1.69
C PHE A 157 16.07 20.16 -0.87
N ILE A 158 16.13 18.96 -1.45
CA ILE A 158 16.01 17.72 -0.68
C ILE A 158 17.30 17.50 0.10
N ALA A 159 17.17 17.14 1.37
CA ALA A 159 18.32 16.87 2.23
C ALA A 159 19.12 15.66 1.73
N THR A 160 20.39 15.55 2.16
CA THR A 160 21.19 14.35 1.92
C THR A 160 20.55 13.12 2.57
N SER A 161 19.98 13.28 3.78
CA SER A 161 19.18 12.22 4.40
C SER A 161 17.87 12.02 3.64
N TYR A 162 17.58 10.77 3.30
CA TYR A 162 16.30 10.35 2.77
C TYR A 162 15.60 9.37 3.71
N ASP A 163 15.82 9.48 5.03
CA ASP A 163 15.32 8.57 6.06
C ASP A 163 13.81 8.25 5.97
N TYR A 164 12.99 9.26 5.68
CA TYR A 164 11.54 9.14 5.46
C TYR A 164 10.76 8.54 6.65
N ASP A 165 11.33 8.57 7.86
CA ASP A 165 10.81 7.88 9.04
C ASP A 165 10.49 6.40 8.73
N ALA A 166 11.29 5.80 7.84
CA ALA A 166 11.06 4.47 7.31
C ALA A 166 11.21 3.38 8.40
N PRO A 167 10.56 2.21 8.23
CA PRO A 167 10.77 1.05 9.12
C PRO A 167 12.24 0.64 9.27
N ILE A 168 13.05 0.82 8.24
CA ILE A 168 14.51 0.72 8.30
C ILE A 168 15.06 2.14 8.12
N ASP A 169 15.79 2.64 9.12
CA ASP A 169 16.30 4.01 9.11
C ASP A 169 17.36 4.25 8.02
N GLU A 170 17.81 5.50 7.89
CA GLU A 170 18.85 5.90 6.93
C GLU A 170 20.09 5.01 6.95
N TYR A 171 20.48 4.47 8.11
CA TYR A 171 21.71 3.70 8.32
C TYR A 171 21.50 2.19 8.21
N GLY A 172 20.27 1.74 7.94
CA GLY A 172 19.95 0.32 7.84
C GLY A 172 19.57 -0.33 9.19
N LEU A 173 19.34 0.45 10.24
CA LEU A 173 18.90 -0.07 11.53
C LEU A 173 17.37 -0.20 11.58
N LEU A 174 16.88 -1.16 12.35
CA LEU A 174 15.45 -1.34 12.57
C LEU A 174 14.91 -0.19 13.41
N ARG A 175 13.94 0.56 12.88
CA ARG A 175 13.27 1.65 13.60
C ARG A 175 12.14 1.07 14.44
N GLU A 176 12.41 0.79 15.71
CA GLU A 176 11.36 0.38 16.65
C GLU A 176 10.62 1.59 17.26
N PRO A 177 9.31 1.48 17.52
CA PRO A 177 8.47 0.28 17.35
C PRO A 177 7.90 0.10 15.93
N LYS A 178 8.27 0.97 14.97
CA LYS A 178 7.64 1.00 13.65
C LYS A 178 7.83 -0.31 12.88
N TRP A 179 9.06 -0.81 12.82
CA TRP A 179 9.37 -2.07 12.15
C TRP A 179 8.65 -3.26 12.78
N GLY A 180 8.75 -3.42 14.11
CA GLY A 180 8.14 -4.53 14.83
C GLY A 180 6.62 -4.53 14.73
N HIS A 181 5.97 -3.37 14.88
CA HIS A 181 4.51 -3.26 14.80
C HIS A 181 3.98 -3.60 13.40
N LEU A 182 4.64 -3.12 12.34
CA LEU A 182 4.26 -3.49 10.97
C LEU A 182 4.51 -4.97 10.67
N LYS A 183 5.60 -5.56 11.20
CA LYS A 183 5.85 -7.00 11.08
C LYS A 183 4.72 -7.82 11.71
N GLU A 184 4.23 -7.44 12.90
CA GLU A 184 3.11 -8.15 13.53
C GLU A 184 1.79 -7.93 12.77
N LEU A 185 1.57 -6.74 12.19
CA LEU A 185 0.47 -6.51 11.25
C LEU A 185 0.54 -7.48 10.05
N HIS A 186 1.70 -7.64 9.43
CA HIS A 186 1.88 -8.55 8.28
C HIS A 186 1.60 -10.00 8.66
N LYS A 187 2.06 -10.45 9.84
CA LYS A 187 1.72 -11.79 10.36
C LYS A 187 0.21 -11.97 10.53
N ALA A 188 -0.49 -10.97 11.08
CA ALA A 188 -1.94 -11.01 11.21
C ALA A 188 -2.63 -11.09 9.84
N ILE A 189 -2.18 -10.31 8.85
CA ILE A 189 -2.70 -10.38 7.47
C ILE A 189 -2.44 -11.76 6.85
N LYS A 190 -1.26 -12.35 7.07
CA LYS A 190 -0.93 -13.69 6.55
C LYS A 190 -1.79 -14.79 7.14
N LEU A 191 -2.17 -14.71 8.41
CA LEU A 191 -3.17 -15.61 9.00
C LEU A 191 -4.55 -15.48 8.32
N CYS A 192 -4.87 -14.29 7.81
CA CYS A 192 -6.12 -13.98 7.13
C CYS A 192 -6.13 -14.29 5.63
N GLU A 193 -4.96 -14.48 5.01
CA GLU A 193 -4.77 -14.54 3.55
C GLU A 193 -5.72 -15.52 2.83
N PRO A 194 -5.95 -16.76 3.30
CA PRO A 194 -6.85 -17.69 2.63
C PRO A 194 -8.29 -17.18 2.48
N ALA A 195 -8.79 -16.41 3.46
CA ALA A 195 -10.13 -15.83 3.39
C ALA A 195 -10.13 -14.51 2.59
N LEU A 196 -9.07 -13.71 2.70
CA LEU A 196 -8.92 -12.44 1.97
C LEU A 196 -8.91 -12.65 0.45
N VAL A 197 -8.29 -13.73 -0.04
CA VAL A 197 -8.21 -14.03 -1.48
C VAL A 197 -9.44 -14.79 -2.02
N ALA A 198 -10.37 -15.18 -1.15
CA ALA A 198 -11.53 -16.00 -1.53
C ALA A 198 -12.76 -15.17 -1.93
N GLY A 199 -12.82 -13.87 -1.58
CA GLY A 199 -13.93 -13.01 -1.93
C GLY A 199 -13.90 -11.65 -1.24
N ASP A 200 -14.96 -10.87 -1.46
CA ASP A 200 -15.11 -9.52 -0.94
C ASP A 200 -15.66 -9.50 0.50
N PRO A 201 -15.39 -8.43 1.27
CA PRO A 201 -15.88 -8.30 2.62
C PRO A 201 -17.38 -8.02 2.67
N ILE A 202 -18.07 -8.63 3.63
CA ILE A 202 -19.40 -8.22 4.06
C ILE A 202 -19.24 -7.22 5.20
N VAL A 203 -19.70 -5.99 4.98
CA VAL A 203 -19.60 -4.90 5.95
C VAL A 203 -20.87 -4.81 6.80
N THR A 204 -20.72 -4.79 8.12
CA THR A 204 -21.82 -4.65 9.09
C THR A 204 -21.51 -3.52 10.07
N SER A 205 -22.49 -2.65 10.35
CA SER A 205 -22.33 -1.64 11.40
C SER A 205 -22.36 -2.29 12.78
N LEU A 206 -21.43 -1.89 13.65
CA LEU A 206 -21.38 -2.29 15.07
C LEU A 206 -21.75 -1.13 16.01
N GLY A 207 -21.96 0.07 15.46
CA GLY A 207 -22.19 1.31 16.19
C GLY A 207 -22.07 2.52 15.26
N ASN A 208 -22.13 3.72 15.84
CA ASN A 208 -22.12 4.98 15.06
C ASN A 208 -20.83 5.20 14.28
N ALA A 209 -19.69 4.82 14.85
CA ALA A 209 -18.37 4.96 14.24
C ALA A 209 -17.64 3.60 14.13
N GLN A 210 -18.34 2.50 14.39
CA GLN A 210 -17.76 1.16 14.45
C GLN A 210 -18.37 0.26 13.38
N GLN A 211 -17.52 -0.55 12.75
CA GLN A 211 -17.95 -1.52 11.74
C GLN A 211 -17.15 -2.81 11.82
N ALA A 212 -17.73 -3.90 11.33
CA ALA A 212 -17.06 -5.15 11.03
C ALA A 212 -16.97 -5.31 9.50
N SER A 213 -15.77 -5.60 8.98
CA SER A 213 -15.59 -6.17 7.64
C SER A 213 -15.28 -7.65 7.77
N VAL A 214 -16.15 -8.52 7.25
CA VAL A 214 -16.02 -9.98 7.40
C VAL A 214 -15.78 -10.64 6.05
N PHE A 215 -14.67 -11.36 5.93
CA PHE A 215 -14.33 -12.20 4.79
C PHE A 215 -14.64 -13.65 5.12
N ARG A 216 -15.23 -14.38 4.16
CA ARG A 216 -15.52 -15.81 4.30
C ARG A 216 -15.02 -16.56 3.08
N SER A 217 -14.35 -17.68 3.30
CA SER A 217 -14.01 -18.63 2.24
C SER A 217 -15.08 -19.70 2.07
N SER A 218 -15.05 -20.42 0.95
CA SER A 218 -15.85 -21.63 0.73
C SER A 218 -15.46 -22.80 1.65
N THR A 219 -14.31 -22.70 2.33
CA THR A 219 -13.78 -23.70 3.27
C THR A 219 -14.02 -23.33 4.75
N ASP A 220 -15.06 -22.55 5.03
CA ASP A 220 -15.46 -22.06 6.37
C ASP A 220 -14.44 -21.17 7.12
N ALA A 221 -13.30 -20.82 6.52
CA ALA A 221 -12.43 -19.80 7.11
C ALA A 221 -13.16 -18.46 7.19
N CYS A 222 -13.13 -17.83 8.36
CA CYS A 222 -13.80 -16.56 8.66
C CYS A 222 -12.76 -15.60 9.23
N VAL A 223 -12.60 -14.45 8.57
CA VAL A 223 -11.75 -13.35 9.05
C VAL A 223 -12.62 -12.13 9.31
N ALA A 224 -12.36 -11.42 10.40
CA ALA A 224 -13.01 -10.15 10.69
C ALA A 224 -12.00 -9.05 10.98
N PHE A 225 -12.29 -7.85 10.48
CA PHE A 225 -11.67 -6.60 10.86
C PHE A 225 -12.71 -5.78 11.62
N LEU A 226 -12.43 -5.43 12.87
CA LEU A 226 -13.31 -4.61 13.70
C LEU A 226 -12.70 -3.22 13.83
N GLU A 227 -13.34 -2.24 13.19
CA GLU A 227 -12.85 -0.86 13.09
C GLU A 227 -13.58 0.05 14.07
N ASN A 228 -12.82 0.94 14.71
CA ASN A 228 -13.33 2.13 15.39
C ASN A 228 -12.76 3.39 14.71
N LYS A 229 -13.62 4.15 14.02
CA LYS A 229 -13.27 5.40 13.32
C LYS A 229 -13.29 6.62 14.24
N ASP A 230 -13.78 6.49 15.48
CA ASP A 230 -13.74 7.58 16.45
C ASP A 230 -12.28 7.90 16.78
N LYS A 231 -11.89 9.17 16.64
CA LYS A 231 -10.50 9.61 16.86
C LYS A 231 -10.17 9.88 18.32
N VAL A 232 -11.17 9.89 19.19
CA VAL A 232 -11.04 10.32 20.59
C VAL A 232 -11.49 9.23 21.55
N SER A 233 -12.58 8.54 21.25
CA SER A 233 -13.27 7.67 22.20
C SER A 233 -12.99 6.19 21.95
N TYR A 234 -12.73 5.46 23.04
CA TYR A 234 -12.80 4.00 23.05
C TYR A 234 -14.24 3.56 22.79
N ALA A 235 -14.39 2.40 22.13
CA ALA A 235 -15.69 1.79 21.91
C ALA A 235 -15.68 0.32 22.33
N ARG A 236 -16.73 -0.11 23.03
CA ARG A 236 -16.97 -1.53 23.30
C ARG A 236 -18.06 -2.03 22.35
N VAL A 237 -17.72 -2.96 21.48
CA VAL A 237 -18.64 -3.52 20.47
C VAL A 237 -19.01 -4.97 20.80
N SER A 238 -20.16 -5.43 20.29
CA SER A 238 -20.55 -6.83 20.31
C SER A 238 -20.43 -7.42 18.90
N PHE A 239 -19.67 -8.50 18.76
CA PHE A 239 -19.48 -9.21 17.48
C PHE A 239 -19.45 -10.71 17.71
N ASN A 240 -20.25 -11.48 16.98
CA ASN A 240 -20.41 -12.94 17.14
C ASN A 240 -20.62 -13.41 18.60
N GLY A 241 -21.40 -12.66 19.38
CA GLY A 241 -21.70 -12.98 20.77
C GLY A 241 -20.57 -12.71 21.77
N MET A 242 -19.47 -12.07 21.33
CA MET A 242 -18.36 -11.65 22.18
C MET A 242 -18.21 -10.14 22.21
N HIS A 243 -17.52 -9.62 23.22
CA HIS A 243 -17.26 -8.20 23.39
C HIS A 243 -15.80 -7.86 23.08
N TYR A 244 -15.59 -6.77 22.36
CA TYR A 244 -14.27 -6.27 22.01
C TYR A 244 -14.16 -4.79 22.36
N ASP A 245 -13.08 -4.43 23.04
CA ASP A 245 -12.72 -3.03 23.30
C ASP A 245 -11.81 -2.56 22.16
N LEU A 246 -12.25 -1.52 21.45
CA LEU A 246 -11.55 -0.92 20.32
C LEU A 246 -11.02 0.46 20.73
N PRO A 247 -9.69 0.65 20.76
CA PRO A 247 -9.10 1.98 20.92
C PRO A 247 -9.59 2.98 19.87
N PRO A 248 -9.47 4.29 20.13
CA PRO A 248 -9.70 5.31 19.11
C PRO A 248 -8.82 5.07 17.88
N TRP A 249 -9.34 5.34 16.69
CA TRP A 249 -8.63 5.26 15.41
C TRP A 249 -7.88 3.93 15.23
N SER A 250 -8.60 2.83 15.40
CA SER A 250 -7.98 1.50 15.41
C SER A 250 -8.79 0.44 14.67
N ILE A 251 -8.07 -0.60 14.21
CA ILE A 251 -8.66 -1.82 13.66
C ILE A 251 -8.08 -3.02 14.40
N SER A 252 -8.95 -3.87 14.91
CA SER A 252 -8.61 -5.20 15.44
C SER A 252 -8.76 -6.26 14.34
N ILE A 253 -7.78 -7.16 14.21
CA ILE A 253 -7.76 -8.25 13.22
C ILE A 253 -8.00 -9.58 13.92
N LEU A 254 -9.02 -10.31 13.45
CA LEU A 254 -9.48 -11.59 13.99
C LEU A 254 -9.44 -12.65 12.86
N PRO A 255 -8.35 -13.45 12.76
CA PRO A 255 -8.19 -14.42 11.67
C PRO A 255 -9.19 -15.59 11.68
N ASP A 256 -9.89 -15.77 12.79
CA ASP A 256 -10.89 -16.81 13.05
C ASP A 256 -12.28 -16.23 13.38
N CYS A 257 -12.48 -14.92 13.15
CA CYS A 257 -13.65 -14.14 13.57
C CYS A 257 -13.94 -14.17 15.08
N LYS A 258 -12.95 -14.54 15.91
CA LYS A 258 -13.11 -14.69 17.37
C LYS A 258 -11.99 -14.07 18.19
N THR A 259 -10.74 -14.34 17.85
CA THR A 259 -9.57 -13.99 18.66
C THR A 259 -8.84 -12.82 18.04
N THR A 260 -8.78 -11.69 18.76
CA THR A 260 -7.95 -10.55 18.32
C THR A 260 -6.47 -10.92 18.44
N VAL A 261 -5.79 -11.05 17.30
CA VAL A 261 -4.33 -11.32 17.27
C VAL A 261 -3.52 -10.02 17.16
N TYR A 262 -4.14 -8.96 16.65
CA TYR A 262 -3.50 -7.67 16.41
C TYR A 262 -4.52 -6.53 16.51
N ASN A 263 -4.09 -5.38 17.04
CA ASN A 263 -4.83 -4.12 16.94
C ASN A 263 -3.87 -3.00 16.56
N THR A 264 -4.26 -2.16 15.59
CA THR A 264 -3.38 -1.14 14.99
C THR A 264 -2.90 -0.08 15.99
N ALA A 265 -3.63 0.18 17.07
CA ALA A 265 -3.24 1.15 18.11
C ALA A 265 -2.59 0.52 19.35
N SER A 266 -2.52 -0.82 19.42
CA SER A 266 -1.97 -1.54 20.58
C SER A 266 -0.52 -1.97 20.30
N VAL A 267 0.40 -1.01 20.33
CA VAL A 267 1.82 -1.26 20.07
C VAL A 267 2.43 -2.07 21.21
N ARG A 268 2.92 -3.28 20.89
CA ARG A 268 3.68 -4.10 21.83
C ARG A 268 5.16 -3.87 21.56
N LEU A 269 5.89 -3.37 22.55
CA LEU A 269 7.35 -3.41 22.50
C LEU A 269 7.75 -4.89 22.55
N GLY A 270 8.39 -5.39 21.50
CA GLY A 270 8.95 -6.73 21.49
C GLY A 270 9.97 -6.85 22.63
N THR A 271 9.80 -7.84 23.50
CA THR A 271 10.83 -8.29 24.45
C THR A 271 11.91 -9.08 23.74
#